data_AF-A0A6L8ABD0-F1
#
_entry.id   AF-A0A6L8ABD0-F1
#
_cell.length_a   1.000
_cell.length_b   1.000
_cell.length_c   1.000
_cell.angle_alpha   90.00
_cell.angle_beta   90.00
_cell.angle_gamma   90.00
#
_symmetry.space_group_name_H-M   'P 1'
#
loop_
_entity.id
_entity.type
_entity.pdbx_description
1 polymer ?
#
loop_
_entity_poly.entity_id
_entity_poly.type
_entity_poly.pdbx_seq_one_letter_code
_entity_poly.pdbx_strand_id
1 'polypeptide(L)'
;MPPPNKTNTRQGINIEELLQNSLPQHPRAFKKVKEAVGIPNRAQPIKDAENIGLKKRKTDAVFKFGDEYPLLRVSVKSFSKDAGYNHVERKSLSAFCRDYRISVPDQKFLETLFLRKAAAEKGRRTHLVNYDEQGRVREIFDDLEVGATSLLGRDHPQIFAIYSIERSRWHLYDIPKQVLPVIRQHTVTFTQIGRNIEFGDYIVLQRKGSAKGEHSGGHPITDIRHRANDVQVKMRTRNFFNEIKPLCFFEL
;
A
#
# COMPACT_ATOMS: atom_id res chain seq x y z
N MET A 1 4.90 -26.50 11.86
CA MET A 1 4.25 -25.58 10.89
C MET A 1 4.92 -24.22 10.94
N PRO A 2 5.39 -23.65 9.82
CA PRO A 2 5.87 -22.28 9.83
C PRO A 2 4.70 -21.32 10.12
N PRO A 3 4.93 -20.22 10.85
CA PRO A 3 3.87 -19.27 11.18
C PRO A 3 3.31 -18.63 9.88
N PRO A 4 2.00 -18.38 9.79
CA PRO A 4 1.30 -17.95 8.56
C PRO A 4 1.86 -16.68 7.92
N ASN A 5 2.58 -15.83 8.67
CA ASN A 5 3.20 -14.62 8.14
C ASN A 5 4.43 -14.85 7.26
N LYS A 6 5.18 -15.96 7.43
CA LYS A 6 6.41 -16.19 6.62
C LYS A 6 6.07 -16.57 5.18
N THR A 7 4.97 -17.31 4.98
CA THR A 7 4.50 -17.76 3.67
C THR A 7 4.04 -16.58 2.81
N ASN A 8 3.29 -15.64 3.40
CA ASN A 8 2.79 -14.46 2.68
C ASN A 8 3.91 -13.49 2.24
N THR A 9 4.93 -13.28 3.10
CA THR A 9 6.08 -12.44 2.72
C THR A 9 6.92 -13.06 1.62
N ARG A 10 7.18 -14.39 1.69
CA ARG A 10 7.90 -15.11 0.64
C ARG A 10 7.13 -15.11 -0.67
N GLN A 11 5.81 -15.28 -0.60
CA GLN A 11 4.94 -15.18 -1.77
C GLN A 11 5.01 -13.79 -2.41
N GLY A 12 5.04 -12.71 -1.62
CA GLY A 12 5.21 -11.34 -2.14
C GLY A 12 6.50 -11.19 -2.97
N ILE A 13 7.64 -11.60 -2.42
CA ILE A 13 8.95 -11.54 -3.10
C ILE A 13 8.92 -12.35 -4.41
N ASN A 14 8.37 -13.57 -4.36
CA ASN A 14 8.27 -14.41 -5.55
C ASN A 14 7.39 -13.75 -6.65
N ILE A 15 6.36 -12.99 -6.28
CA ILE A 15 5.50 -12.29 -7.25
C ILE A 15 6.24 -11.09 -7.87
N GLU A 16 7.08 -10.40 -7.12
CA GLU A 16 7.92 -9.30 -7.63
C GLU A 16 8.92 -9.82 -8.68
N GLU A 17 9.63 -10.90 -8.36
CA GLU A 17 10.54 -11.59 -9.30
C GLU A 17 9.79 -12.14 -10.52
N LEU A 18 8.58 -12.69 -10.32
CA LEU A 18 7.74 -13.19 -11.40
C LEU A 18 7.40 -12.08 -12.40
N LEU A 19 7.08 -10.87 -11.94
CA LEU A 19 6.82 -9.74 -12.83
C LEU A 19 8.06 -9.35 -13.64
N GLN A 20 9.21 -9.23 -12.97
CA GLN A 20 10.48 -8.86 -13.60
C GLN A 20 10.85 -9.81 -14.74
N ASN A 21 10.68 -11.11 -14.49
CA ASN A 21 11.04 -12.16 -15.45
C ASN A 21 10.00 -12.32 -16.58
N SER A 22 8.71 -12.10 -16.30
CA SER A 22 7.63 -12.33 -17.27
C SER A 22 7.32 -11.14 -18.16
N LEU A 23 7.25 -9.91 -17.61
CA LEU A 23 6.81 -8.73 -18.39
C LEU A 23 7.59 -8.54 -19.70
N PRO A 24 8.94 -8.64 -19.75
CA PRO A 24 9.70 -8.53 -20.99
C PRO A 24 9.36 -9.61 -22.03
N GLN A 25 8.87 -10.77 -21.60
CA GLN A 25 8.46 -11.88 -22.47
C GLN A 25 7.07 -11.68 -23.10
N HIS A 26 6.36 -10.61 -22.73
CA HIS A 26 5.08 -10.21 -23.32
C HIS A 26 5.20 -8.86 -24.04
N PRO A 27 5.74 -8.83 -25.29
CA PRO A 27 6.12 -7.59 -25.98
C PRO A 27 5.00 -6.56 -26.12
N ARG A 28 3.75 -7.01 -26.31
CA ARG A 28 2.59 -6.11 -26.42
C ARG A 28 2.30 -5.38 -25.12
N ALA A 29 2.36 -6.08 -23.98
CA ALA A 29 2.14 -5.48 -22.67
C ALA A 29 3.32 -4.56 -22.30
N PHE A 30 4.55 -5.03 -22.53
CA PHE A 30 5.75 -4.27 -22.21
C PHE A 30 5.87 -2.99 -23.04
N LYS A 31 5.53 -3.04 -24.33
CA LYS A 31 5.44 -1.86 -25.21
C LYS A 31 4.50 -0.79 -24.61
N LYS A 32 3.27 -1.17 -24.24
CA LYS A 32 2.29 -0.23 -23.66
C LYS A 32 2.79 0.43 -22.37
N VAL A 33 3.45 -0.35 -21.51
CA VAL A 33 4.04 0.17 -20.27
C VAL A 33 5.16 1.16 -20.57
N LYS A 34 6.07 0.83 -21.49
CA LYS A 34 7.17 1.72 -21.90
C LYS A 34 6.62 3.03 -22.47
N GLU A 35 5.62 2.95 -23.34
CA GLU A 35 4.95 4.12 -23.92
C GLU A 35 4.30 5.02 -22.86
N ALA A 36 3.64 4.42 -21.85
CA ALA A 36 3.02 5.17 -20.76
C ALA A 36 4.02 6.03 -19.96
N VAL A 37 5.28 5.58 -19.87
CA VAL A 37 6.34 6.28 -19.13
C VAL A 37 7.34 7.02 -20.03
N GLY A 38 7.07 7.09 -21.34
CA GLY A 38 7.93 7.81 -22.30
C GLY A 38 9.21 7.06 -22.70
N ILE A 39 9.28 5.75 -22.51
CA ILE A 39 10.40 4.91 -22.95
C ILE A 39 10.12 4.43 -24.39
N PRO A 40 11.02 4.66 -25.36
CA PRO A 40 10.83 4.21 -26.73
C PRO A 40 10.73 2.69 -26.84
N ASN A 41 9.88 2.19 -27.75
CA ASN A 41 9.70 0.74 -27.91
C ASN A 41 11.00 0.00 -28.33
N ARG A 42 11.91 0.69 -29.04
CA ARG A 42 13.21 0.13 -29.43
C ARG A 42 14.16 -0.12 -28.26
N ALA A 43 13.96 0.58 -27.13
CA ALA A 43 14.81 0.44 -25.96
C ALA A 43 14.59 -0.95 -25.32
N GLN A 44 15.69 -1.67 -25.10
CA GLN A 44 15.69 -3.01 -24.51
C GLN A 44 16.13 -2.92 -23.05
N PRO A 45 15.54 -3.72 -22.15
CA PRO A 45 15.94 -3.71 -20.76
C PRO A 45 17.36 -4.26 -20.62
N ILE A 46 18.17 -3.61 -19.78
CA ILE A 46 19.46 -4.14 -19.33
C ILE A 46 19.16 -5.30 -18.39
N LYS A 47 19.76 -6.48 -18.66
CA LYS A 47 19.48 -7.75 -17.95
C LYS A 47 19.67 -7.67 -16.42
N ASP A 48 20.48 -6.73 -15.95
CA ASP A 48 20.70 -6.47 -14.52
C ASP A 48 19.71 -5.43 -13.99
N ALA A 49 18.42 -5.66 -14.24
CA ALA A 49 17.35 -4.96 -13.55
C ALA A 49 17.58 -5.17 -12.05
N GLU A 50 18.16 -4.18 -11.38
CA GLU A 50 18.45 -4.26 -9.96
C GLU A 50 17.18 -4.71 -9.24
N ASN A 51 17.28 -5.80 -8.49
CA ASN A 51 16.21 -6.20 -7.59
C ASN A 51 16.26 -5.21 -6.42
N ILE A 52 15.76 -4.00 -6.66
CA ILE A 52 15.63 -2.93 -5.68
C ILE A 52 14.43 -3.28 -4.80
N GLY A 53 14.45 -4.46 -4.17
CA GLY A 53 13.79 -4.71 -2.91
C GLY A 53 14.47 -3.88 -1.81
N LEU A 54 14.68 -2.58 -2.05
CA LEU A 54 15.29 -1.70 -1.08
C LEU A 54 14.29 -1.55 0.05
N LYS A 55 14.66 -2.13 1.19
CA LYS A 55 14.02 -1.89 2.48
C LYS A 55 13.63 -0.40 2.55
N LYS A 56 12.31 -0.12 2.56
CA LYS A 56 11.66 1.21 2.69
C LYS A 56 11.31 1.98 1.39
N ARG A 57 11.43 1.39 0.18
CA ARG A 57 10.90 2.00 -1.07
C ARG A 57 9.48 1.50 -1.41
N LYS A 58 8.76 2.21 -2.28
CA LYS A 58 7.42 1.81 -2.78
C LYS A 58 7.47 1.09 -4.13
N THR A 59 8.58 1.26 -4.83
CA THR A 59 8.94 0.48 -6.00
C THR A 59 9.33 -0.92 -5.57
N ASP A 60 8.63 -1.91 -6.12
CA ASP A 60 8.84 -3.33 -5.86
C ASP A 60 9.59 -3.99 -7.05
N ALA A 61 9.53 -3.42 -8.26
CA ALA A 61 10.32 -3.84 -9.42
C ALA A 61 10.82 -2.66 -10.27
N VAL A 62 12.02 -2.79 -10.86
CA VAL A 62 12.64 -1.75 -11.71
C VAL A 62 13.11 -2.35 -13.04
N PHE A 63 12.90 -1.64 -14.14
CA PHE A 63 13.50 -1.97 -15.43
C PHE A 63 14.33 -0.76 -15.92
N LYS A 64 15.60 -1.02 -16.26
CA LYS A 64 16.55 -0.03 -16.80
C LYS A 64 16.72 -0.28 -18.30
N PHE A 65 16.79 0.77 -19.13
CA PHE A 65 16.81 0.65 -20.61
C PHE A 65 18.02 1.29 -21.29
N GLY A 66 19.01 1.70 -20.49
CA GLY A 66 20.09 2.62 -20.88
C GLY A 66 20.28 3.65 -19.78
N ASP A 67 21.31 4.49 -19.90
CA ASP A 67 21.53 5.63 -18.99
C ASP A 67 20.77 6.88 -19.46
N GLU A 68 20.36 6.91 -20.73
CA GLU A 68 19.62 8.00 -21.36
C GLU A 68 18.09 7.94 -21.14
N TYR A 69 17.57 6.82 -20.62
CA TYR A 69 16.14 6.61 -20.43
C TYR A 69 15.75 6.59 -18.95
N PRO A 70 14.53 7.04 -18.61
CA PRO A 70 14.04 6.94 -17.24
C PRO A 70 13.93 5.47 -16.80
N LEU A 71 14.15 5.24 -15.50
CA LEU A 71 13.84 3.95 -14.88
C LEU A 71 12.32 3.73 -14.87
N LEU A 72 11.90 2.56 -15.36
CA LEU A 72 10.54 2.08 -15.18
C LEU A 72 10.42 1.46 -13.79
N ARG A 73 9.74 2.14 -12.88
CA ARG A 73 9.50 1.74 -11.50
C ARG A 73 8.07 1.25 -11.36
N VAL A 74 7.92 0.05 -10.82
CA VAL A 74 6.64 -0.63 -10.68
C VAL A 74 6.37 -0.94 -9.21
N SER A 75 5.20 -0.59 -8.70
CA SER A 75 4.69 -1.11 -7.44
C SER A 75 3.83 -2.34 -7.71
N VAL A 76 4.09 -3.42 -6.99
CA VAL A 76 3.57 -4.76 -7.22
C VAL A 76 2.69 -5.18 -6.06
N LYS A 77 1.48 -5.62 -6.34
CA LYS A 77 0.58 -6.21 -5.35
C LYS A 77 -0.05 -7.46 -5.94
N SER A 78 -0.50 -8.36 -5.08
CA SER A 78 -1.21 -9.57 -5.49
C SER A 78 -2.35 -9.87 -4.55
N PHE A 79 -3.36 -10.55 -5.05
CA PHE A 79 -4.49 -10.98 -4.25
C PHE A 79 -4.90 -12.40 -4.64
N SER A 80 -5.46 -13.11 -3.65
CA SER A 80 -6.11 -14.40 -3.84
C SER A 80 -7.61 -14.26 -3.60
N LYS A 81 -8.37 -15.35 -3.78
CA LYS A 81 -9.80 -15.37 -3.50
C LYS A 81 -10.15 -14.95 -2.06
N ASP A 82 -9.27 -15.26 -1.10
CA ASP A 82 -9.50 -15.06 0.34
C ASP A 82 -8.80 -13.81 0.90
N ALA A 83 -7.90 -13.19 0.15
CA ALA A 83 -7.11 -12.04 0.60
C ALA A 83 -7.08 -10.95 -0.47
N GLY A 84 -7.85 -9.88 -0.26
CA GLY A 84 -7.96 -8.72 -1.17
C GLY A 84 -7.47 -7.39 -0.61
N TYR A 85 -6.87 -7.39 0.59
CA TYR A 85 -6.32 -6.20 1.24
C TYR A 85 -4.80 -6.25 1.25
N ASN A 86 -4.15 -5.34 0.53
CA ASN A 86 -2.70 -5.25 0.53
C ASN A 86 -2.23 -4.07 1.36
N HIS A 87 -1.10 -4.28 2.03
CA HIS A 87 -0.42 -3.23 2.76
C HIS A 87 0.30 -2.28 1.79
N VAL A 88 0.10 -0.98 1.97
CA VAL A 88 0.74 0.07 1.17
C VAL A 88 1.73 0.86 2.01
N GLU A 89 1.40 1.14 3.28
CA GLU A 89 2.27 1.89 4.17
C GLU A 89 2.12 1.51 5.63
N ARG A 90 3.26 1.43 6.34
CA ARG A 90 3.30 1.29 7.78
C ARG A 90 4.46 2.07 8.36
N LYS A 91 4.17 2.83 9.40
CA LYS A 91 5.14 3.62 10.15
C LYS A 91 4.58 3.92 11.54
N SER A 92 5.42 4.41 12.45
CA SER A 92 4.95 4.90 13.74
C SER A 92 4.01 6.09 13.53
N LEU A 93 3.07 6.31 14.46
CA LEU A 93 2.13 7.43 14.36
C LEU A 93 2.86 8.79 14.27
N SER A 94 3.89 9.00 15.08
CA SER A 94 4.72 10.22 14.98
C SER A 94 5.36 10.40 13.60
N ALA A 95 5.89 9.33 12.99
CA ALA A 95 6.45 9.44 11.65
C ALA A 95 5.37 9.72 10.60
N PHE A 96 4.18 9.15 10.77
CA PHE A 96 3.02 9.46 9.92
C PHE A 96 2.62 10.92 10.06
N CYS A 97 2.38 11.41 11.27
CA CYS A 97 1.99 12.79 11.51
C CYS A 97 3.02 13.78 10.94
N ARG A 98 4.32 13.52 11.09
CA ARG A 98 5.36 14.34 10.49
C ARG A 98 5.30 14.35 8.95
N ASP A 99 5.15 13.18 8.33
CA ASP A 99 5.15 13.07 6.87
C ASP A 99 3.92 13.78 6.25
N TYR A 100 2.79 13.81 6.96
CA TYR A 100 1.56 14.50 6.56
C TYR A 100 1.39 15.89 7.18
N ARG A 101 2.41 16.40 7.90
CA ARG A 101 2.38 17.70 8.59
C ARG A 101 1.18 17.90 9.53
N ILE A 102 0.70 16.82 10.15
CA ILE A 102 -0.37 16.85 11.15
C ILE A 102 0.14 17.61 12.37
N SER A 103 -0.70 18.50 12.90
CA SER A 103 -0.37 19.36 14.03
C SER A 103 -0.05 18.55 15.30
N VAL A 104 0.74 19.12 16.22
CA VAL A 104 1.04 18.46 17.50
C VAL A 104 -0.23 18.17 18.32
N PRO A 105 -1.21 19.10 18.44
CA PRO A 105 -2.49 18.79 19.08
C PRO A 105 -3.23 17.60 18.46
N ASP A 106 -3.27 17.51 17.14
CA ASP A 106 -3.97 16.42 16.45
C ASP A 106 -3.21 15.10 16.50
N GLN A 107 -1.88 15.15 16.47
CA GLN A 107 -1.06 13.97 16.77
C GLN A 107 -1.40 13.41 18.16
N LYS A 108 -1.46 14.24 19.21
CA LYS A 108 -1.81 13.78 20.57
C LYS A 108 -3.22 13.18 20.64
N PHE A 109 -4.16 13.77 19.91
CA PHE A 109 -5.50 13.22 19.77
C PHE A 109 -5.47 11.82 19.11
N LEU A 110 -4.79 11.67 17.97
CA LEU A 110 -4.63 10.38 17.30
C LEU A 110 -3.90 9.34 18.17
N GLU A 111 -2.90 9.75 18.95
CA GLU A 111 -2.20 8.88 19.90
C GLU A 111 -3.18 8.30 20.93
N THR A 112 -4.09 9.13 21.44
CA THR A 112 -5.15 8.72 22.37
C THR A 112 -6.07 7.68 21.75
N LEU A 113 -6.51 7.87 20.50
CA LEU A 113 -7.34 6.90 19.77
C LEU A 113 -6.64 5.54 19.64
N PHE A 114 -5.37 5.56 19.24
CA PHE A 114 -4.57 4.36 19.03
C PHE A 114 -4.35 3.59 20.33
N LEU A 115 -4.01 4.29 21.41
CA LEU A 115 -3.79 3.69 22.73
C LEU A 115 -5.08 3.16 23.36
N ARG A 116 -6.20 3.87 23.21
CA ARG A 116 -7.51 3.40 23.69
C ARG A 116 -7.91 2.12 22.97
N LYS A 117 -7.76 2.05 21.64
CA LYS A 117 -8.02 0.81 20.88
C LYS A 117 -7.09 -0.32 21.35
N ALA A 118 -5.82 -0.02 21.57
CA ALA A 118 -4.83 -0.99 22.04
C ALA A 118 -5.17 -1.58 23.42
N ALA A 119 -5.61 -0.74 24.37
CA ALA A 119 -6.04 -1.18 25.70
C ALA A 119 -7.29 -2.07 25.64
N ALA A 120 -8.23 -1.76 24.75
CA ALA A 120 -9.48 -2.48 24.61
C ALA A 120 -9.34 -3.83 23.85
N GLU A 121 -8.27 -4.01 23.06
CA GLU A 121 -7.98 -5.25 22.32
C GLU A 121 -7.61 -6.46 23.20
N LYS A 122 -7.53 -6.32 24.54
CA LYS A 122 -7.49 -7.45 25.49
C LYS A 122 -8.85 -8.19 25.56
N GLY A 123 -9.34 -8.68 24.40
CA GLY A 123 -10.47 -9.62 24.31
C GLY A 123 -11.69 -9.18 23.48
N ARG A 124 -11.74 -7.98 22.86
CA ARG A 124 -12.90 -7.54 22.06
C ARG A 124 -12.52 -6.78 20.78
N ARG A 125 -13.36 -6.87 19.75
CA ARG A 125 -13.23 -6.11 18.49
C ARG A 125 -13.66 -4.66 18.72
N THR A 126 -12.71 -3.76 18.90
CA THR A 126 -12.96 -2.39 19.37
C THR A 126 -12.81 -1.32 18.28
N HIS A 127 -13.50 -0.20 18.49
CA HIS A 127 -13.51 0.97 17.62
C HIS A 127 -12.15 1.69 17.70
N LEU A 128 -11.65 2.20 16.57
CA LEU A 128 -10.53 3.16 16.59
C LEU A 128 -11.07 4.56 16.90
N VAL A 129 -12.20 4.91 16.27
CA VAL A 129 -12.84 6.23 16.35
C VAL A 129 -14.27 6.03 16.85
N ASN A 130 -14.64 6.73 17.91
CA ASN A 130 -16.02 6.77 18.39
C ASN A 130 -16.86 7.74 17.55
N TYR A 131 -18.19 7.68 17.62
CA TYR A 131 -19.08 8.50 16.78
C TYR A 131 -18.88 10.01 16.98
N ASP A 132 -18.74 10.44 18.23
CA ASP A 132 -18.50 11.82 18.64
C ASP A 132 -17.13 12.37 18.19
N GLU A 133 -16.18 11.49 17.92
CA GLU A 133 -14.83 11.85 17.46
C GLU A 133 -14.70 11.91 15.95
N GLN A 134 -15.69 11.40 15.21
CA GLN A 134 -15.62 11.29 13.75
C GLN A 134 -15.48 12.66 13.07
N GLY A 135 -16.15 13.69 13.59
CA GLY A 135 -16.05 15.05 13.04
C GLY A 135 -14.61 15.56 13.04
N ARG A 136 -13.95 15.49 14.21
CA ARG A 136 -12.54 15.88 14.36
C ARG A 136 -11.61 15.02 13.51
N VAL A 137 -11.87 13.72 13.37
CA VAL A 137 -11.06 12.87 12.49
C VAL A 137 -11.21 13.28 11.03
N ARG A 138 -12.41 13.64 10.56
CA ARG A 138 -12.59 14.17 9.20
C ARG A 138 -11.79 15.46 9.01
N GLU A 139 -11.88 16.41 9.94
CA GLU A 139 -11.11 17.67 9.89
C GLU A 139 -9.59 17.44 9.75
N ILE A 140 -9.04 16.43 10.42
CA ILE A 140 -7.61 16.11 10.33
C ILE A 140 -7.22 15.55 8.96
N PHE A 141 -8.11 14.80 8.31
CA PHE A 141 -7.79 13.93 7.19
C PHE A 141 -8.38 14.35 5.84
N ASP A 142 -9.41 15.21 5.81
CA ASP A 142 -10.15 15.57 4.58
C ASP A 142 -9.26 16.20 3.51
N ASP A 143 -8.23 16.96 3.92
CA ASP A 143 -7.27 17.59 3.00
C ASP A 143 -6.03 16.73 2.72
N LEU A 144 -5.92 15.54 3.32
CA LEU A 144 -4.73 14.71 3.22
C LEU A 144 -4.86 13.68 2.10
N GLU A 145 -3.95 13.73 1.11
CA GLU A 145 -3.85 12.68 0.08
C GLU A 145 -3.18 11.39 0.63
N VAL A 146 -3.75 10.76 1.66
CA VAL A 146 -3.18 9.57 2.32
C VAL A 146 -2.97 8.44 1.32
N GLY A 147 -3.95 8.15 0.48
CA GLY A 147 -3.84 7.11 -0.56
C GLY A 147 -2.67 7.35 -1.51
N ALA A 148 -2.64 8.53 -2.14
CA ALA A 148 -1.62 8.87 -3.14
C ALA A 148 -0.21 8.93 -2.52
N THR A 149 -0.08 9.60 -1.37
CA THR A 149 1.21 9.74 -0.68
C THR A 149 1.73 8.38 -0.19
N SER A 150 0.86 7.54 0.36
CA SER A 150 1.23 6.17 0.78
C SER A 150 1.64 5.31 -0.42
N LEU A 151 0.99 5.43 -1.58
CA LEU A 151 1.33 4.63 -2.77
C LEU A 151 2.63 5.09 -3.43
N LEU A 152 2.81 6.41 -3.59
CA LEU A 152 3.97 6.97 -4.30
C LEU A 152 5.25 6.97 -3.46
N GLY A 153 5.14 7.24 -2.16
CA GLY A 153 6.30 7.42 -1.28
C GLY A 153 7.26 8.47 -1.83
N ARG A 154 8.57 8.21 -1.71
CA ARG A 154 9.63 9.12 -2.18
C ARG A 154 10.19 8.78 -3.56
N ASP A 155 9.91 7.58 -4.05
CA ASP A 155 10.51 7.00 -5.26
C ASP A 155 9.54 6.92 -6.44
N HIS A 156 8.28 7.33 -6.24
CA HIS A 156 7.28 7.61 -7.28
C HIS A 156 7.21 6.53 -8.37
N PRO A 157 6.79 5.28 -8.04
CA PRO A 157 6.51 4.27 -9.04
C PRO A 157 5.53 4.82 -10.08
N GLN A 158 5.76 4.50 -11.36
CA GLN A 158 4.92 4.99 -12.44
C GLN A 158 3.87 3.95 -12.88
N ILE A 159 4.11 2.67 -12.59
CA ILE A 159 3.17 1.59 -12.88
C ILE A 159 2.73 0.91 -11.59
N PHE A 160 1.44 0.63 -11.49
CA PHE A 160 0.88 -0.25 -10.48
C PHE A 160 0.56 -1.59 -11.14
N ALA A 161 1.13 -2.68 -10.65
CA ALA A 161 0.94 -4.01 -11.16
C ALA A 161 0.19 -4.86 -10.12
N ILE A 162 -0.95 -5.42 -10.53
CA ILE A 162 -1.75 -6.30 -9.70
C ILE A 162 -1.73 -7.70 -10.32
N TYR A 163 -1.26 -8.69 -9.56
CA TYR A 163 -1.35 -10.09 -9.94
C TYR A 163 -2.58 -10.76 -9.31
N SER A 164 -3.47 -11.29 -10.15
CA SER A 164 -4.56 -12.16 -9.73
C SER A 164 -4.06 -13.60 -9.70
N ILE A 165 -3.89 -14.16 -8.50
CA ILE A 165 -3.41 -15.54 -8.32
C ILE A 165 -4.37 -16.56 -8.93
N GLU A 166 -5.67 -16.33 -8.77
CA GLU A 166 -6.72 -17.22 -9.28
C GLU A 166 -6.78 -17.26 -10.81
N ARG A 167 -6.51 -16.13 -11.46
CA ARG A 167 -6.56 -16.01 -12.93
C ARG A 167 -5.19 -16.18 -13.59
N SER A 168 -4.13 -16.39 -12.82
CA SER A 168 -2.73 -16.33 -13.27
C SER A 168 -2.46 -15.15 -14.22
N ARG A 169 -2.99 -13.98 -13.87
CA ARG A 169 -3.03 -12.81 -14.77
C ARG A 169 -2.52 -11.55 -14.10
N TRP A 170 -1.68 -10.82 -14.82
CA TRP A 170 -1.22 -9.49 -14.47
C TRP A 170 -2.11 -8.41 -15.06
N HIS A 171 -2.49 -7.44 -14.25
CA HIS A 171 -3.11 -6.19 -14.69
C HIS A 171 -2.18 -5.02 -14.37
N LEU A 172 -1.85 -4.22 -15.38
CA LEU A 172 -0.94 -3.09 -15.25
C LEU A 172 -1.71 -1.78 -15.43
N TYR A 173 -1.43 -0.82 -14.56
CA TYR A 173 -2.09 0.49 -14.51
C TYR A 173 -1.04 1.60 -14.56
N ASP A 174 -1.31 2.63 -15.33
CA ASP A 174 -0.56 3.90 -15.30
C ASP A 174 -0.93 4.64 -14.01
N ILE A 175 0.02 4.83 -13.08
CA ILE A 175 -0.26 5.44 -11.78
C ILE A 175 -0.78 6.87 -11.96
N PRO A 176 -0.05 7.80 -12.62
CA PRO A 176 -0.52 9.16 -12.85
C PRO A 176 -1.90 9.26 -13.49
N LYS A 177 -2.19 8.45 -14.51
CA LYS A 177 -3.41 8.62 -15.32
C LYS A 177 -4.61 7.77 -14.89
N GLN A 178 -4.38 6.63 -14.25
CA GLN A 178 -5.45 5.67 -13.91
C GLN A 178 -5.61 5.46 -12.40
N VAL A 179 -4.51 5.48 -11.63
CA VAL A 179 -4.58 5.17 -10.19
C VAL A 179 -4.80 6.43 -9.36
N LEU A 180 -3.99 7.47 -9.56
CA LEU A 180 -4.06 8.71 -8.77
C LEU A 180 -5.41 9.41 -8.85
N PRO A 181 -6.07 9.56 -10.02
CA PRO A 181 -7.37 10.23 -10.07
C PRO A 181 -8.43 9.54 -9.21
N VAL A 182 -8.35 8.21 -9.11
CA VAL A 182 -9.29 7.39 -8.35
C VAL A 182 -9.01 7.46 -6.85
N ILE A 183 -7.75 7.35 -6.43
CA ILE A 183 -7.41 7.32 -4.99
C ILE A 183 -7.28 8.71 -4.34
N ARG A 184 -7.23 9.78 -5.15
CA ARG A 184 -7.24 11.17 -4.66
C ARG A 184 -8.65 11.68 -4.38
N GLN A 185 -9.62 11.26 -5.20
CA GLN A 185 -11.03 11.56 -4.95
C GLN A 185 -11.51 10.72 -3.78
N HIS A 186 -11.53 11.32 -2.59
CA HIS A 186 -11.94 10.60 -1.40
C HIS A 186 -12.79 11.47 -0.48
N THR A 187 -13.69 10.79 0.22
CA THR A 187 -14.35 11.30 1.41
C THR A 187 -13.85 10.47 2.57
N VAL A 188 -13.56 11.12 3.71
CA VAL A 188 -13.17 10.42 4.92
C VAL A 188 -14.41 9.78 5.55
N THR A 189 -14.49 8.46 5.45
CA THR A 189 -15.54 7.63 6.03
C THR A 189 -14.97 6.67 7.06
N PHE A 190 -15.84 5.86 7.65
CA PHE A 190 -15.47 4.94 8.70
C PHE A 190 -16.11 3.59 8.43
N THR A 191 -15.33 2.51 8.56
CA THR A 191 -15.88 1.15 8.56
C THR A 191 -17.00 1.02 9.59
N GLN A 192 -17.88 0.01 9.44
CA GLN A 192 -18.92 -0.29 10.43
C GLN A 192 -18.33 -0.19 11.84
N ILE A 193 -19.01 0.59 12.68
CA ILE A 193 -18.62 0.95 14.06
C ILE A 193 -17.26 1.67 14.21
N GLY A 194 -16.72 2.39 13.23
CA GLY A 194 -15.50 3.18 13.44
C GLY A 194 -14.23 2.39 13.73
N ARG A 195 -14.14 1.13 13.29
CA ARG A 195 -12.96 0.28 13.52
C ARG A 195 -11.70 0.82 12.84
N ASN A 196 -11.87 1.35 11.64
CA ASN A 196 -10.85 1.91 10.76
C ASN A 196 -11.39 3.19 10.10
N ILE A 197 -10.47 4.02 9.62
CA ILE A 197 -10.74 5.21 8.82
C ILE A 197 -10.61 4.80 7.34
N GLU A 198 -11.54 5.23 6.51
CA GLU A 198 -11.59 4.92 5.08
C GLU A 198 -11.44 6.22 4.29
N PHE A 199 -10.70 6.14 3.19
CA PHE A 199 -10.49 7.23 2.25
C PHE A 199 -11.04 6.75 0.91
N GLY A 200 -12.31 7.05 0.67
CA GLY A 200 -13.07 6.49 -0.44
C GLY A 200 -13.16 4.96 -0.37
N ASP A 201 -13.32 4.32 -1.52
CA ASP A 201 -13.65 2.89 -1.57
C ASP A 201 -12.44 1.96 -1.42
N TYR A 202 -11.23 2.46 -1.64
CA TYR A 202 -10.05 1.62 -1.81
C TYR A 202 -9.04 1.71 -0.67
N ILE A 203 -8.96 2.82 0.05
CA ILE A 203 -7.88 3.06 1.03
C ILE A 203 -8.42 3.01 2.44
N VAL A 204 -7.72 2.26 3.31
CA VAL A 204 -8.10 2.07 4.71
C VAL A 204 -6.90 2.33 5.61
N LEU A 205 -7.05 3.23 6.58
CA LEU A 205 -6.11 3.44 7.66
C LEU A 205 -6.61 2.73 8.91
N GLN A 206 -5.74 1.91 9.49
CA GLN A 206 -6.00 1.21 10.73
C GLN A 206 -4.78 1.22 11.63
N ARG A 207 -5.01 1.04 12.94
CA ARG A 207 -3.94 0.58 13.82
C ARG A 207 -3.54 -0.84 13.40
N LYS A 208 -2.25 -1.14 13.36
CA LYS A 208 -1.77 -2.46 12.92
C LYS A 208 -2.36 -3.63 13.72
N GLY A 209 -2.36 -3.53 15.05
CA GLY A 209 -2.68 -4.66 15.93
C GLY A 209 -1.49 -5.59 16.23
N SER A 210 -1.58 -6.35 17.32
CA SER A 210 -0.60 -7.37 17.69
C SER A 210 -1.09 -8.75 17.23
N ALA A 211 -0.22 -9.52 16.58
CA ALA A 211 -0.47 -10.94 16.29
C ALA A 211 0.13 -11.88 17.35
N LYS A 212 1.09 -11.40 18.14
CA LYS A 212 1.81 -12.16 19.19
C LYS A 212 2.34 -11.19 20.25
N GLY A 213 1.81 -11.28 21.47
CA GLY A 213 2.43 -10.76 22.69
C GLY A 213 2.13 -9.29 23.04
N GLU A 214 2.22 -9.03 24.35
CA GLU A 214 2.03 -7.73 25.01
C GLU A 214 3.26 -6.80 24.90
N HIS A 215 4.40 -7.32 24.42
CA HIS A 215 5.66 -6.61 24.29
C HIS A 215 6.29 -6.77 22.91
N SER A 216 6.73 -5.66 22.33
CA SER A 216 7.48 -5.59 21.07
C SER A 216 8.57 -4.55 21.20
N GLY A 217 9.83 -4.97 21.06
CA GLY A 217 10.98 -4.07 21.19
C GLY A 217 11.13 -3.43 22.58
N GLY A 218 10.72 -4.11 23.64
CA GLY A 218 10.83 -3.63 25.03
C GLY A 218 9.73 -2.67 25.49
N HIS A 219 8.81 -2.28 24.61
CA HIS A 219 7.66 -1.44 24.97
C HIS A 219 6.42 -2.30 25.28
N PRO A 220 5.55 -1.92 26.23
CA PRO A 220 4.22 -2.53 26.42
C PRO A 220 3.22 -2.04 25.36
N ILE A 221 2.17 -2.81 25.09
CA ILE A 221 1.15 -2.44 24.07
C ILE A 221 0.42 -1.12 24.38
N THR A 222 0.46 -0.66 25.63
CA THR A 222 -0.06 0.64 26.09
C THR A 222 0.88 1.81 25.80
N ASP A 223 2.07 1.56 25.25
CA ASP A 223 3.02 2.59 24.79
C ASP A 223 2.85 2.82 23.29
N ILE A 224 2.73 4.06 22.86
CA ILE A 224 2.56 4.41 21.44
C ILE A 224 3.75 3.96 20.58
N ARG A 225 4.93 3.81 21.19
CA ARG A 225 6.14 3.31 20.53
C ARG A 225 6.07 1.81 20.22
N HIS A 226 5.11 1.08 20.80
CA HIS A 226 4.89 -0.32 20.48
C HIS A 226 4.50 -0.50 19.01
N ARG A 227 5.15 -1.42 18.30
CA ARG A 227 4.98 -1.62 16.84
C ARG A 227 3.59 -2.12 16.42
N ALA A 228 2.75 -2.50 17.37
CA ALA A 228 1.33 -2.82 17.15
C ALA A 228 0.46 -1.57 17.03
N ASN A 229 0.95 -0.44 17.57
CA ASN A 229 0.35 0.89 17.50
C ASN A 229 0.86 1.68 16.29
N ASP A 230 1.63 1.06 15.39
CA ASP A 230 1.94 1.66 14.10
C ASP A 230 0.65 1.95 13.32
N VAL A 231 0.67 3.06 12.58
CA VAL A 231 -0.32 3.33 11.52
C VAL A 231 -0.08 2.33 10.41
N GLN A 232 -1.16 1.74 9.90
CA GLN A 232 -1.14 0.83 8.77
C GLN A 232 -2.19 1.26 7.74
N VAL A 233 -1.70 1.70 6.58
CA VAL A 233 -2.53 2.02 5.41
C VAL A 233 -2.56 0.79 4.49
N LYS A 234 -3.77 0.42 4.09
CA LYS A 234 -4.05 -0.71 3.20
C LYS A 234 -4.89 -0.28 2.02
N MET A 235 -4.75 -1.01 0.92
CA MET A 235 -5.57 -0.88 -0.26
C MET A 235 -6.44 -2.13 -0.46
N ARG A 236 -7.72 -1.94 -0.79
CA ARG A 236 -8.65 -2.96 -1.28
C ARG A 236 -8.36 -3.26 -2.74
N THR A 237 -7.22 -3.88 -2.98
CA THR A 237 -6.69 -4.17 -4.31
C THR A 237 -7.67 -4.96 -5.18
N ARG A 238 -8.47 -5.87 -4.58
CA ARG A 238 -9.48 -6.63 -5.33
C ARG A 238 -10.61 -5.75 -5.88
N ASN A 239 -11.12 -4.82 -5.08
CA ASN A 239 -12.17 -3.89 -5.53
C ASN A 239 -11.63 -3.03 -6.67
N PHE A 240 -10.44 -2.44 -6.47
CA PHE A 240 -9.77 -1.65 -7.49
C PHE A 240 -9.56 -2.44 -8.78
N PHE A 241 -9.10 -3.69 -8.68
CA PHE A 241 -8.89 -4.57 -9.83
C PHE A 241 -10.18 -4.87 -10.62
N ASN A 242 -11.32 -4.96 -9.94
CA ASN A 242 -12.60 -5.24 -10.58
C ASN A 242 -13.24 -4.00 -11.22
N GLU A 243 -13.01 -2.83 -10.64
CA GLU A 243 -13.72 -1.59 -11.01
C GLU A 243 -12.92 -0.73 -11.99
N ILE A 244 -11.59 -0.77 -11.94
CA ILE A 244 -10.73 0.08 -12.76
C ILE A 244 -10.18 -0.71 -13.96
N LYS A 245 -10.34 -0.16 -15.16
CA LYS A 245 -9.80 -0.77 -16.39
C LYS A 245 -8.28 -0.61 -16.44
N PRO A 246 -7.50 -1.70 -16.65
CA PRO A 246 -6.05 -1.60 -16.75
C PRO A 246 -5.60 -1.01 -18.10
N LEU A 247 -4.39 -0.45 -18.12
CA LEU A 247 -3.66 -0.08 -19.35
C LEU A 247 -3.49 -1.31 -20.27
N CYS A 248 -3.07 -2.42 -19.66
CA CYS A 248 -2.93 -3.71 -20.30
C CYS A 248 -2.95 -4.86 -19.29
N PHE A 249 -3.10 -6.08 -19.80
CA PHE A 249 -2.96 -7.29 -19.02
C PHE A 249 -2.18 -8.33 -19.83
N PHE A 250 -1.63 -9.33 -19.13
CA PHE A 250 -1.03 -10.52 -19.74
C PHE A 250 -1.18 -11.71 -18.79
N GLU A 251 -1.17 -12.91 -19.36
CA GLU A 251 -1.33 -14.19 -18.64
C GLU A 251 0.01 -14.92 -18.62
N LEU A 252 0.22 -15.71 -17.56
CA LEU A 252 1.38 -16.58 -17.39
C LEU A 252 1.08 -18.01 -17.82
#